data_AF-A0A929W1G2-F1
#
_entry.id   AF-A0A929W1G2-F1
#
_cell.length_a   1.000
_cell.length_b   1.000
_cell.length_c   1.000
_cell.angle_alpha   90.00
_cell.angle_beta   90.00
_cell.angle_gamma   90.00
#
_symmetry.space_group_name_H-M   'P 1'
#
loop_
_entity.id
_entity.type
_entity.pdbx_description
1 polymer ?
#
loop_
_entity_poly.entity_id
_entity_poly.type
_entity_poly.pdbx_seq_one_letter_code
_entity_poly.pdbx_strand_id
1 'polypeptide(L)'
;MPASAWIALILSAFLLIISAYMSSSEVAFFSLSPSDIESIKEEEHPADTTLLELLKDSERLLATILIGNNLVNVAIVILTGYAFGRIFDFSASPI
;
A
#
# COMPACT_ATOMS: atom_id res chain seq x y z
N MET A 1 -20.71 -16.54 17.82
CA MET A 1 -19.88 -15.95 16.76
C MET A 1 -18.70 -16.87 16.49
N PRO A 2 -18.43 -17.26 15.24
CA PRO A 2 -17.38 -18.22 14.91
C PRO A 2 -15.98 -17.61 15.15
N ALA A 3 -15.07 -18.38 15.76
CA ALA A 3 -13.69 -17.96 16.00
C ALA A 3 -12.95 -17.55 14.72
N SER A 4 -13.33 -18.13 13.56
CA SER A 4 -12.80 -17.77 12.25
C SER A 4 -13.05 -16.32 11.85
N ALA A 5 -14.15 -15.69 12.32
CA ALA A 5 -14.43 -14.28 12.03
C ALA A 5 -13.48 -13.35 12.80
N TRP A 6 -13.20 -13.66 14.06
CA TRP A 6 -12.24 -12.90 14.87
C TRP A 6 -10.81 -13.02 14.33
N ILE A 7 -10.41 -14.21 13.89
CA ILE A 7 -9.12 -14.44 13.24
C ILE A 7 -8.99 -13.60 11.97
N ALA A 8 -10.05 -13.57 11.13
CA ALA A 8 -10.06 -12.76 9.91
C ALA A 8 -9.96 -11.25 10.23
N LEU A 9 -10.65 -10.75 11.26
CA LEU A 9 -10.57 -9.34 11.66
C LEU A 9 -9.17 -8.96 12.19
N ILE A 10 -8.56 -9.80 13.03
CA ILE A 10 -7.20 -9.58 13.54
C ILE A 10 -6.19 -9.58 12.38
N LEU A 11 -6.34 -10.51 11.43
CA LEU A 11 -5.50 -10.57 10.24
C LEU A 11 -5.66 -9.33 9.35
N SER A 12 -6.90 -8.88 9.12
CA SER A 12 -7.19 -7.63 8.40
C SER A 12 -6.55 -6.41 9.08
N ALA A 13 -6.61 -6.32 10.41
CA ALA A 13 -6.00 -5.22 11.16
C ALA A 13 -4.46 -5.23 11.02
N PHE A 14 -3.84 -6.41 11.02
CA PHE A 14 -2.40 -6.53 10.77
C PHE A 14 -2.02 -6.14 9.34
N LEU A 15 -2.81 -6.58 8.35
CA LEU A 15 -2.65 -6.18 6.95
C LEU A 15 -2.80 -4.66 6.75
N LEU A 16 -3.69 -4.00 7.49
CA LEU A 16 -3.84 -2.54 7.46
C LEU A 16 -2.57 -1.82 7.92
N ILE A 17 -1.89 -2.32 8.96
CA ILE A 17 -0.63 -1.75 9.42
C ILE A 17 0.43 -1.86 8.31
N ILE A 18 0.55 -3.04 7.67
CA ILE A 18 1.49 -3.25 6.55
C ILE A 18 1.16 -2.33 5.37
N SER A 19 -0.11 -2.17 5.03
CA SER A 19 -0.59 -1.25 3.99
C SER A 19 -0.23 0.20 4.31
N ALA A 20 -0.37 0.62 5.57
CA ALA A 20 0.01 1.97 6.02
C ALA A 20 1.52 2.22 5.90
N TYR A 21 2.36 1.23 6.24
CA TYR A 21 3.83 1.33 6.04
C TYR A 21 4.21 1.45 4.57
N MET A 22 3.56 0.68 3.69
CA MET A 22 3.76 0.76 2.24
C MET A 22 3.36 2.15 1.71
N SER A 23 2.18 2.66 2.11
CA SER A 23 1.70 3.99 1.69
C SER A 23 2.56 5.15 2.24
N SER A 24 3.12 5.03 3.45
CA SER A 24 4.05 6.03 3.99
C SER A 24 5.37 6.10 3.22
N SER A 25 5.81 4.99 2.63
CA SER A 25 7.03 4.95 1.81
C SER A 25 6.83 5.73 0.50
N GLU A 26 5.65 5.65 -0.10
CA GLU A 26 5.27 6.44 -1.27
C GLU A 26 5.28 7.95 -1.01
N VAL A 27 4.69 8.40 0.11
CA VAL A 27 4.64 9.83 0.47
C VAL A 27 6.04 10.40 0.76
N ALA A 28 6.93 9.63 1.36
CA ALA A 28 8.31 10.06 1.62
C ALA A 28 9.11 10.23 0.32
N PHE A 29 8.95 9.34 -0.65
CA PHE A 29 9.59 9.44 -1.97
C PHE A 29 8.99 10.57 -2.82
N PHE A 30 7.67 10.81 -2.74
CA PHE A 30 7.02 11.90 -3.47
C PHE A 30 7.26 13.28 -2.83
N SER A 31 7.45 13.33 -1.51
CA SER A 31 7.98 14.50 -0.79
C SER A 31 9.39 14.90 -1.26
N LEU A 32 10.08 13.99 -1.97
CA LEU A 32 11.44 14.15 -2.47
C LEU A 32 11.50 14.38 -3.99
N SER A 33 10.39 14.63 -4.70
CA SER A 33 10.39 14.81 -6.17
C SER A 33 9.36 15.83 -6.62
N PRO A 34 9.52 16.59 -7.75
CA PRO A 34 10.64 16.76 -8.70
C PRO A 34 11.11 18.23 -8.85
N SER A 35 10.57 19.17 -8.07
CA SER A 35 10.87 20.62 -8.18
C SER A 35 12.30 20.98 -7.76
N ASP A 36 12.93 20.18 -6.90
CA ASP A 36 14.34 20.31 -6.53
C ASP A 36 15.28 19.75 -7.61
N ILE A 37 14.80 18.86 -8.49
CA ILE A 37 15.58 18.28 -9.59
C ILE A 37 15.63 19.25 -10.78
N GLU A 38 14.56 20.00 -11.02
CA GLU A 38 14.49 20.98 -12.10
C GLU A 38 15.33 22.25 -11.82
N SER A 39 15.59 22.55 -10.55
CA SER A 39 16.49 23.63 -10.13
C SER A 39 17.97 23.22 -10.13
N ILE A 40 18.29 21.93 -10.16
CA ILE A 40 19.67 21.41 -10.30
C ILE A 40 20.08 21.27 -11.77
N LYS A 41 19.12 21.07 -12.68
CA LYS A 41 19.35 20.95 -14.13
C LYS A 41 19.97 22.18 -14.81
N GLU A 42 19.96 23.34 -14.16
CA GLU A 42 20.62 24.56 -14.63
C GLU A 42 22.14 24.58 -14.35
N GLU A 43 22.64 23.71 -13.47
CA GLU A 43 24.07 23.57 -13.16
C GLU A 43 24.59 22.22 -13.66
N GLU A 44 25.32 22.20 -14.79
CA GLU A 44 25.86 21.01 -15.47
C GLU A 44 26.81 20.14 -14.59
N HIS A 45 26.30 19.42 -13.58
CA HIS A 45 27.10 18.61 -12.68
C HIS A 45 26.92 17.10 -12.97
N PRO A 46 28.01 16.30 -13.11
CA PRO A 46 27.95 14.86 -13.41
C PRO A 46 27.25 13.96 -12.36
N ALA A 47 26.68 14.53 -11.29
CA ALA A 47 25.87 13.83 -10.30
C ALA A 47 24.44 13.55 -10.78
N ASP A 48 23.95 14.32 -11.77
CA ASP A 48 22.59 14.20 -12.30
C ASP A 48 22.32 12.87 -13.00
N THR A 49 23.33 12.29 -13.64
CA THR A 49 23.17 11.01 -14.35
C THR A 49 23.02 9.84 -13.37
N THR A 50 23.75 9.89 -12.25
CA THR A 50 23.66 8.87 -11.18
C THR A 50 22.35 8.98 -10.40
N LEU A 51 21.85 10.20 -10.16
CA LEU A 51 20.54 10.43 -9.57
C LEU A 51 19.40 9.95 -10.48
N LEU A 52 19.48 10.20 -11.79
CA LEU A 52 18.52 9.68 -12.77
C LEU A 52 18.50 8.15 -12.84
N GLU A 53 19.66 7.49 -12.75
CA GLU A 53 19.71 6.02 -12.69
C GLU A 53 19.14 5.46 -11.38
N LEU A 54 19.39 6.12 -10.25
CA LEU A 54 18.81 5.76 -8.94
C LEU A 54 17.28 6.01 -8.91
N LEU A 55 16.79 7.09 -9.52
CA LEU A 55 15.36 7.38 -9.65
C LEU A 55 14.63 6.36 -10.52
N LYS A 56 15.29 5.84 -11.55
CA LYS A 56 14.70 4.84 -12.46
C LYS A 56 14.39 3.51 -11.77
N ASP A 57 15.19 3.13 -10.77
CA ASP A 57 14.88 1.99 -9.89
C ASP A 57 13.87 2.35 -8.80
N SER A 58 13.90 3.59 -8.32
CA SER A 58 12.93 4.13 -7.36
C SER A 58 11.50 4.11 -7.91
N GLU A 59 11.30 4.42 -9.19
CA GLU A 59 10.00 4.38 -9.86
C GLU A 59 9.45 2.95 -9.94
N ARG A 60 10.30 1.94 -10.18
CA ARG A 60 9.91 0.53 -10.16
C ARG A 60 9.56 0.04 -8.76
N LEU A 61 10.30 0.49 -7.75
CA LEU A 61 10.00 0.23 -6.35
C LEU A 61 8.67 0.88 -5.94
N LEU A 62 8.44 2.12 -6.35
CA LEU A 62 7.19 2.85 -6.13
C LEU A 62 6.00 2.14 -6.78
N ALA A 63 6.12 1.74 -8.04
CA ALA A 63 5.10 0.97 -8.74
C ALA A 63 4.80 -0.36 -8.02
N THR A 64 5.83 -1.04 -7.51
CA THR A 64 5.68 -2.29 -6.75
C THR A 64 4.98 -2.05 -5.40
N ILE A 65 5.33 -0.97 -4.71
CA ILE A 65 4.68 -0.54 -3.45
C ILE A 65 3.20 -0.22 -3.69
N LEU A 66 2.89 0.53 -4.75
CA LEU A 66 1.52 0.86 -5.15
C LEU A 66 0.68 -0.39 -5.45
N ILE A 67 1.23 -1.31 -6.25
CA ILE A 67 0.58 -2.59 -6.58
C ILE A 67 0.37 -3.43 -5.32
N GLY A 68 1.39 -3.53 -4.46
CA GLY A 68 1.33 -4.28 -3.21
C GLY A 68 0.31 -3.71 -2.23
N ASN A 69 0.28 -2.39 -2.08
CA ASN A 69 -0.69 -1.69 -1.24
C ASN A 69 -2.12 -1.95 -1.72
N ASN A 70 -2.35 -1.85 -3.04
CA ASN A 70 -3.64 -2.10 -3.64
C ASN A 70 -4.11 -3.55 -3.42
N LEU A 71 -3.20 -4.52 -3.60
CA LEU A 71 -3.48 -5.94 -3.34
C LEU A 71 -3.86 -6.18 -1.87
N VAL A 72 -3.12 -5.60 -0.92
CA VAL A 72 -3.42 -5.72 0.51
C VAL A 72 -4.78 -5.10 0.84
N ASN A 73 -5.10 -3.95 0.24
CA ASN A 73 -6.39 -3.27 0.44
C ASN A 73 -7.56 -4.14 -0.05
N VAL A 74 -7.43 -4.75 -1.24
CA VAL A 74 -8.42 -5.72 -1.76
C VAL A 74 -8.55 -6.93 -0.83
N ALA A 75 -7.44 -7.47 -0.31
CA ALA A 75 -7.46 -8.59 0.62
C ALA A 75 -8.20 -8.25 1.93
N ILE A 76 -7.99 -7.04 2.47
CA ILE A 76 -8.69 -6.55 3.66
C ILE A 76 -10.20 -6.47 3.40
N VAL A 77 -10.65 -5.95 2.25
CA VAL A 77 -12.07 -5.90 1.89
C VAL A 77 -12.69 -7.29 1.85
N ILE A 78 -12.00 -8.27 1.23
CA ILE A 78 -12.48 -9.66 1.14
C ILE A 78 -12.56 -10.30 2.52
N LEU A 79 -11.50 -10.21 3.33
CA LEU A 79 -11.45 -10.80 4.67
C LEU A 79 -12.49 -10.21 5.60
N THR A 80 -12.67 -8.89 5.53
CA THR A 80 -13.66 -8.16 6.33
C THR A 80 -15.08 -8.54 5.89
N GLY A 81 -15.34 -8.64 4.58
CA GLY A 81 -16.61 -9.13 4.05
C GLY A 81 -16.92 -10.58 4.50
N TYR A 82 -15.92 -11.46 4.47
CA TYR A 82 -16.04 -12.82 5.01
C TYR A 82 -16.36 -12.80 6.51
N ALA A 83 -15.65 -11.99 7.31
CA ALA A 83 -15.90 -11.89 8.74
C ALA A 83 -17.32 -11.40 9.03
N PHE A 84 -17.79 -10.36 8.31
CA PHE A 84 -19.14 -9.84 8.45
C PHE A 84 -20.20 -10.87 8.04
N GLY A 85 -20.02 -11.61 6.94
CA GLY A 85 -20.95 -12.67 6.54
C GLY A 85 -21.07 -13.80 7.57
N ARG A 86 -20.03 -14.03 8.38
CA ARG A 86 -20.02 -15.02 9.46
C ARG A 86 -20.53 -14.48 10.80
N ILE A 87 -20.50 -13.16 10.99
CA ILE A 87 -21.06 -12.47 12.16
C ILE A 87 -22.57 -12.27 11.97
N PHE A 88 -22.98 -11.85 10.76
CA PHE A 88 -24.37 -11.67 10.34
C PHE A 88 -24.85 -12.89 9.55
N ASP A 89 -24.83 -14.06 10.17
CA ASP A 89 -25.29 -15.30 9.54
C ASP A 89 -26.81 -15.31 9.36
N PHE A 90 -27.29 -14.70 8.27
CA PHE A 90 -28.71 -14.71 7.87
C PHE A 90 -29.16 -16.08 7.33
N SER A 91 -28.25 -17.06 7.23
CA SER A 91 -28.62 -18.42 6.83
C SER A 91 -29.49 -19.12 7.88
N ALA A 92 -29.42 -18.67 9.14
CA ALA A 92 -30.26 -19.18 10.23
C ALA A 92 -31.68 -18.59 10.28
N SER A 93 -31.98 -17.54 9.50
CA SER A 93 -33.35 -16.99 9.39
C SER A 93 -33.66 -16.59 7.94
N PRO A 94 -34.12 -17.55 7.09
CA PRO A 94 -34.68 -17.18 5.80
C PRO A 94 -35.98 -16.40 6.06
N ILE A 95 -36.04 -15.18 5.53
CA ILE A 95 -37.31 -14.46 5.32
C ILE A 95 -37.94 -14.90 4.01
#